data_AF-P75363-F1
#
_entry.id   AF-P75363-F1
#
_cell.length_a   1.000
_cell.length_b   1.000
_cell.length_c   1.000
_cell.angle_alpha   90.00
_cell.angle_beta   90.00
_cell.angle_gamma   90.00
#
_symmetry.space_group_name_H-M   'P 1'
#
loop_
_entity.id
_entity.type
_entity.pdbx_description
1 polymer ?
#
loop_
_entity_poly.entity_id
_entity_poly.type
_entity_poly.pdbx_seq_one_letter_code
_entity_poly.pdbx_strand_id
1 'polypeptide(L)'
;MNQTKLNQRLKQQQLFDIYGELLTKRQACYFNEYINLDLSMQEIADKYQVKKSSIHQHIKTCNLIFNRFEAKLQLFKKQQLRLKLYEKITDPQLREQLIKLR
;
A
#
# COMPACT_ATOMS: atom_id res chain seq x y z
N MET A 1 -17.01 -12.46 -4.90
CA MET A 1 -15.73 -12.16 -5.60
C MET A 1 -15.21 -10.73 -5.32
N ASN A 2 -16.08 -9.73 -5.10
CA ASN A 2 -15.65 -8.33 -4.90
C ASN A 2 -14.90 -8.09 -3.57
N GLN A 3 -15.30 -8.73 -2.47
CA GLN A 3 -14.69 -8.49 -1.16
C GLN A 3 -13.21 -8.88 -1.09
N THR A 4 -12.83 -10.01 -1.69
CA THR A 4 -11.43 -10.47 -1.67
C THR A 4 -10.51 -9.52 -2.44
N LYS A 5 -10.95 -9.03 -3.60
CA LYS A 5 -10.18 -8.06 -4.40
C LYS A 5 -10.04 -6.73 -3.66
N LEU A 6 -11.11 -6.25 -3.02
CA LEU A 6 -11.08 -5.02 -2.23
C LEU A 6 -10.11 -5.14 -1.05
N ASN A 7 -10.17 -6.25 -0.30
CA ASN A 7 -9.27 -6.51 0.82
C ASN A 7 -7.80 -6.59 0.37
N GLN A 8 -7.54 -7.16 -0.81
CA GLN A 8 -6.19 -7.19 -1.38
C GLN A 8 -5.70 -5.80 -1.76
N ARG A 9 -6.55 -4.99 -2.41
CA ARG A 9 -6.22 -3.60 -2.78
C ARG A 9 -5.92 -2.75 -1.56
N LEU A 10 -6.74 -2.84 -0.52
CA LEU A 10 -6.52 -2.13 0.74
C LEU A 10 -5.19 -2.54 1.40
N LYS A 11 -4.90 -3.85 1.45
CA LYS A 11 -3.61 -4.34 1.96
C LYS A 11 -2.42 -3.78 1.16
N GLN A 12 -2.54 -3.72 -0.16
CA GLN A 12 -1.50 -3.16 -1.04
C GLN A 12 -1.28 -1.67 -0.79
N GLN A 13 -2.36 -0.90 -0.59
CA GLN A 13 -2.28 0.51 -0.22
C GLN A 13 -1.55 0.69 1.12
N GLN A 14 -1.95 -0.06 2.16
CA GLN A 14 -1.30 0.03 3.48
C GLN A 14 0.18 -0.40 3.44
N LEU A 15 0.53 -1.40 2.62
CA LEU A 15 1.92 -1.78 2.41
C LEU A 15 2.70 -0.70 1.66
N PHE A 16 2.07 0.02 0.73
CA PHE A 16 2.68 1.15 0.05
C PHE A 16 2.90 2.33 1.00
N ASP A 17 1.99 2.62 1.92
CA ASP A 17 2.20 3.65 2.94
C ASP A 17 3.42 3.34 3.83
N ILE A 18 3.67 2.05 4.12
CA ILE A 18 4.76 1.60 4.99
C ILE A 18 6.10 1.49 4.25
N TYR A 19 6.09 1.00 3.00
CA TYR A 19 7.29 0.60 2.26
C TYR A 19 7.52 1.37 0.96
N GLY A 20 6.62 2.30 0.61
CA GLY A 20 6.66 3.05 -0.66
C GLY A 20 7.94 3.85 -0.85
N GLU A 21 8.50 4.39 0.24
CA GLU A 21 9.77 5.13 0.24
C GLU A 21 10.99 4.26 -0.11
N LEU A 22 10.88 2.94 0.02
CA LEU A 22 11.95 2.00 -0.32
C LEU A 22 11.97 1.65 -1.82
N LEU A 23 10.98 2.10 -2.58
CA LEU A 23 10.92 1.92 -4.01
C LEU A 23 11.77 2.96 -4.73
N THR A 24 12.16 2.67 -5.97
CA THR A 24 12.68 3.72 -6.86
C THR A 24 11.59 4.75 -7.14
N LYS A 25 11.97 6.02 -7.41
CA LYS A 25 11.03 7.10 -7.76
C LYS A 25 10.02 6.69 -8.84
N ARG A 26 10.47 5.97 -9.88
CA ARG A 26 9.61 5.48 -10.98
C ARG A 26 8.61 4.42 -10.52
N GLN A 27 9.06 3.45 -9.71
CA GLN A 27 8.19 2.43 -9.14
C GLN A 27 7.13 3.02 -8.22
N ALA A 28 7.52 3.93 -7.32
CA ALA A 28 6.61 4.62 -6.42
C ALA A 28 5.57 5.44 -7.20
N CYS A 29 6.00 6.16 -8.24
CA CYS A 29 5.11 6.92 -9.12
C CYS A 29 4.04 6.04 -9.77
N TYR A 30 4.44 4.99 -10.52
CA TYR A 30 3.47 4.11 -11.19
C TYR A 30 2.55 3.39 -10.20
N PHE A 31 3.09 2.98 -9.04
CA PHE A 31 2.28 2.31 -8.01
C PHE A 31 1.28 3.26 -7.38
N ASN A 32 1.67 4.50 -7.06
CA ASN A 32 0.78 5.52 -6.51
C ASN A 32 -0.38 5.84 -7.45
N GLU A 33 -0.10 6.02 -8.75
CA GLU A 33 -1.15 6.26 -9.74
C GLU A 33 -2.12 5.08 -9.84
N TYR A 34 -1.59 3.86 -9.80
CA TYR A 34 -2.41 2.65 -9.84
C TYR A 34 -3.23 2.42 -8.57
N ILE A 35 -2.69 2.69 -7.38
CA ILE A 35 -3.32 2.32 -6.09
C ILE A 35 -4.12 3.45 -5.45
N ASN A 36 -3.66 4.69 -5.54
CA ASN A 36 -4.25 5.86 -4.87
C ASN A 36 -5.06 6.75 -5.82
N LEU A 37 -4.69 6.81 -7.11
CA LEU A 37 -5.44 7.58 -8.11
C LEU A 37 -6.40 6.73 -8.96
N ASP A 38 -6.51 5.43 -8.64
CA ASP A 38 -7.35 4.45 -9.34
C ASP A 38 -7.12 4.37 -10.87
N LEU A 39 -5.96 4.82 -11.37
CA LEU A 39 -5.64 4.74 -12.79
C LEU A 39 -5.43 3.29 -13.23
N SER A 40 -5.97 2.95 -14.39
CA SER A 40 -5.73 1.66 -15.02
C SER A 40 -4.29 1.56 -15.54
N MET A 41 -3.79 0.33 -15.68
CA MET A 41 -2.45 0.10 -16.25
C MET A 41 -2.31 0.63 -17.68
N GLN A 42 -3.43 0.79 -18.41
CA GLN A 42 -3.42 1.37 -19.76
C GLN A 42 -3.29 2.90 -19.69
N GLU A 43 -4.07 3.57 -18.83
CA GLU A 43 -3.96 5.03 -18.65
C GLU A 43 -2.56 5.45 -18.20
N ILE A 44 -1.94 4.69 -17.28
CA ILE A 44 -0.55 4.95 -16.86
C ILE A 44 0.42 4.70 -18.02
N ALA A 45 0.20 3.65 -18.80
CA ALA A 45 1.05 3.34 -19.96
C ALA A 45 1.02 4.46 -21.00
N ASP A 46 -0.18 4.96 -21.33
CA ASP A 46 -0.39 6.04 -22.30
C ASP A 46 0.21 7.35 -21.79
N LYS A 47 -0.03 7.69 -20.50
CA LYS A 47 0.51 8.89 -19.86
C LYS A 47 2.04 8.96 -19.89
N TYR A 48 2.71 7.85 -19.65
CA TYR A 48 4.17 7.78 -19.63
C TYR A 48 4.80 7.29 -20.93
N GLN A 49 4.00 7.07 -21.98
CA GLN A 49 4.43 6.56 -23.29
C GLN A 49 5.26 5.27 -23.18
N VAL A 50 4.83 4.36 -22.30
CA VAL A 50 5.46 3.04 -22.10
C VAL A 50 4.48 1.92 -22.44
N LYS A 51 4.97 0.69 -22.58
CA LYS A 51 4.11 -0.47 -22.79
C LYS A 51 3.33 -0.81 -21.52
N LYS A 52 2.05 -1.18 -21.65
CA LYS A 52 1.21 -1.70 -20.55
C LYS A 52 1.86 -2.89 -19.81
N SER A 53 2.57 -3.76 -20.53
CA SER A 53 3.33 -4.87 -19.94
C SER A 53 4.44 -4.39 -18.99
N SER A 54 5.08 -3.27 -19.30
CA SER A 54 6.06 -2.63 -18.42
C SER A 54 5.39 -2.16 -17.13
N ILE A 55 4.21 -1.53 -17.19
CA ILE A 55 3.46 -1.13 -15.99
C ILE A 55 3.09 -2.36 -15.15
N HIS A 56 2.56 -3.42 -15.77
CA HIS A 56 2.23 -4.66 -15.09
C HIS A 56 3.43 -5.24 -14.33
N GLN A 57 4.60 -5.30 -14.97
CA GLN A 57 5.82 -5.81 -14.35
C GLN A 57 6.30 -4.92 -13.20
N HIS A 58 6.18 -3.59 -13.31
CA HIS A 58 6.51 -2.67 -12.22
C HIS A 58 5.61 -2.90 -11.01
N ILE A 59 4.29 -2.95 -11.18
CA ILE A 59 3.34 -3.22 -10.09
C ILE A 59 3.62 -4.57 -9.42
N LYS A 60 3.89 -5.61 -10.22
CA LYS A 60 4.26 -6.95 -9.70
C LYS A 60 5.56 -6.88 -8.88
N THR A 61 6.56 -6.16 -9.36
CA THR A 61 7.85 -5.99 -8.68
C THR A 61 7.70 -5.23 -7.36
N CYS A 62 6.91 -4.15 -7.31
CA CYS A 62 6.62 -3.43 -6.07
C CYS A 62 5.98 -4.35 -5.02
N ASN A 63 4.98 -5.14 -5.42
CA ASN A 63 4.33 -6.10 -4.51
C ASN A 63 5.32 -7.15 -3.95
N LEU A 64 6.26 -7.63 -4.77
CA LEU A 64 7.31 -8.56 -4.30
C LEU A 64 8.24 -7.89 -3.28
N ILE A 65 8.60 -6.62 -3.51
CA ILE A 65 9.41 -5.82 -2.59
C ILE A 65 8.68 -5.66 -1.24
N PHE A 66 7.41 -5.27 -1.26
CA PHE A 66 6.62 -5.12 -0.04
C PHE A 66 6.50 -6.44 0.73
N ASN A 67 6.19 -7.55 0.05
CA ASN A 67 6.07 -8.85 0.70
C ASN A 67 7.41 -9.29 1.32
N ARG A 68 8.55 -9.02 0.65
CA ARG A 68 9.88 -9.32 1.18
C ARG A 68 10.18 -8.49 2.43
N PHE A 69 9.85 -7.21 2.44
CA PHE A 69 10.05 -6.36 3.61
C PHE A 69 9.11 -6.73 4.75
N GLU A 70 7.83 -6.97 4.47
CA GLU A 70 6.86 -7.39 5.49
C GLU A 70 7.23 -8.73 6.12
N ALA A 71 7.73 -9.69 5.33
CA ALA A 71 8.21 -10.97 5.86
C ALA A 71 9.36 -10.80 6.88
N LYS A 72 10.21 -9.78 6.69
CA LYS A 72 11.36 -9.50 7.56
C LYS A 72 11.03 -8.59 8.74
N LEU A 73 10.23 -7.55 8.51
CA LEU A 73 10.04 -6.45 9.45
C LEU A 73 8.69 -6.51 10.18
N GLN A 74 7.69 -7.12 9.56
CA GLN A 74 6.33 -7.30 10.07
C GLN A 74 5.67 -5.99 10.52
N LEU A 75 5.96 -4.87 9.83
CA LEU A 75 5.50 -3.55 10.25
C LEU A 75 3.99 -3.41 10.04
N PHE A 76 3.47 -3.95 8.94
CA PHE A 76 2.04 -3.97 8.68
C PHE A 76 1.33 -4.82 9.74
N LYS A 77 1.80 -6.04 10.00
CA LYS A 77 1.25 -6.90 11.08
C LYS A 77 1.26 -6.20 12.45
N LYS A 78 2.37 -5.56 12.83
CA LYS A 78 2.48 -4.81 14.10
C LYS A 78 1.51 -3.61 14.12
N GLN A 79 1.35 -2.89 13.01
CA GLN A 79 0.39 -1.80 12.90
C GLN A 79 -1.05 -2.28 13.09
N GLN A 80 -1.43 -3.40 12.47
CA GLN A 80 -2.76 -4.00 12.67
C GLN A 80 -3.01 -4.41 14.13
N LEU A 81 -1.99 -4.95 14.81
CA LEU A 81 -2.09 -5.27 16.24
C LEU A 81 -2.27 -4.01 17.10
N ARG A 82 -1.52 -2.93 16.82
CA ARG A 82 -1.70 -1.65 17.51
C ARG A 82 -3.10 -1.08 17.35
N LEU A 83 -3.64 -1.07 16.12
CA LEU A 83 -5.00 -0.57 15.86
C LEU A 83 -6.06 -1.34 16.67
N LYS A 84 -5.96 -2.67 16.74
CA LYS A 84 -6.84 -3.51 17.58
C LYS A 84 -6.73 -3.21 19.08
N LEU A 85 -5.54 -2.80 19.55
CA LEU A 85 -5.35 -2.37 20.93
C LEU A 85 -5.96 -0.99 21.17
N TYR A 86 -5.81 -0.07 20.21
CA TYR A 86 -6.39 1.28 20.30
C TYR A 86 -7.92 1.25 20.34
N GLU A 87 -8.56 0.29 19.68
CA GLU A 87 -10.02 0.08 19.76
C GLU A 87 -10.51 -0.26 21.17
N LYS A 88 -9.64 -0.76 22.05
CA LYS A 88 -9.96 -1.07 23.45
C LYS A 88 -9.79 0.12 24.40
N ILE A 89 -9.26 1.24 23.90
CA ILE A 89 -9.05 2.45 24.70
C ILE A 89 -10.40 3.17 24.84
N THR A 90 -10.85 3.34 26.09
CA THR A 90 -12.11 4.01 26.42
C THR A 90 -12.04 5.53 26.20
N ASP A 91 -10.86 6.12 26.38
CA ASP A 91 -10.63 7.56 26.14
C ASP A 91 -10.54 7.86 24.63
N PRO A 92 -11.54 8.57 24.06
CA PRO A 92 -11.55 8.88 22.64
C PRO A 92 -10.42 9.85 22.22
N GLN A 93 -10.00 10.78 23.09
CA GLN A 93 -8.95 11.74 22.77
C GLN A 93 -7.60 11.04 22.66
N LEU A 94 -7.28 10.20 23.66
CA LEU A 94 -6.07 9.38 23.64
C LEU A 94 -6.06 8.44 22.43
N ARG A 95 -7.19 7.79 22.13
CA ARG A 95 -7.33 6.93 20.95
C ARG A 95 -7.05 7.68 19.66
N GLU A 96 -7.60 8.87 19.48
CA GLU A 96 -7.39 9.69 18.28
C GLU A 96 -5.92 10.12 18.13
N GLN A 97 -5.29 10.57 19.23
CA GLN A 97 -3.87 10.92 19.25
C GLN A 97 -2.99 9.74 18.83
N LEU A 98 -3.25 8.54 19.34
CA LEU A 98 -2.49 7.33 19.00
C LEU A 98 -2.68 6.88 17.55
N ILE A 99 -3.88 7.05 16.98
CA ILE A 99 -4.15 6.75 15.57
C ILE A 99 -3.41 7.72 14.63
N LYS A 100 -3.23 8.99 15.03
CA LYS A 100 -2.49 10.01 14.26
C LYS A 100 -0.97 9.77 14.20
N LEU A 101 -0.41 8.96 15.09
CA LEU A 101 1.01 8.55 15.07
C LEU A 101 1.33 7.46 14.05
N ARG A 102 0.34 7.06 13.24
CA ARG A 102 0.43 5.93 12.31
C ARG A 102 1.33 6.22 11.11
#